data_AF-A0A522LSN6-F1
#
_entry.id   AF-A0A522LSN6-F1
#
_cell.length_a   1.000
_cell.length_b   1.000
_cell.length_c   1.000
_cell.angle_alpha   90.00
_cell.angle_beta   90.00
_cell.angle_gamma   90.00
#
_symmetry.space_group_name_H-M   'P 1'
#
loop_
_entity.id
_entity.type
_entity.pdbx_description
1 polymer ?
#
loop_
_entity_poly.entity_id
_entity_poly.type
_entity_poly.pdbx_seq_one_letter_code
_entity_poly.pdbx_strand_id
1 'polypeptide(L)'
;LRFDGVRVPARYLLGEEGAGFRIVMANFNGERFGMAAAALGFSLACYDEALAWARQRKTFGTTLVGHQAVRHKLVDMQMRIHSTAAWVEPLAARADAGDASPDWVAQVCVLKNHATQTMQFCADQAVQILGGMGFMRGTVSERIYREVKVMMIGGGAEDIMKDLAARQWGL
;
A
#
# COMPACT_ATOMS: atom_id res chain seq x y z
N LEU A 1 20.97 13.90 -2.46
CA LEU A 1 21.25 15.35 -2.31
C LEU A 1 22.61 15.50 -1.61
N ARG A 2 23.42 16.51 -1.97
CA ARG A 2 24.66 16.88 -1.26
C ARG A 2 24.56 18.34 -0.83
N PHE A 3 24.79 18.62 0.44
CA PHE A 3 24.85 19.97 0.99
C PHE A 3 26.30 20.28 1.34
N ASP A 4 26.88 21.30 0.72
CA ASP A 4 28.28 21.71 0.90
C ASP A 4 28.34 23.23 1.06
N GLY A 5 28.82 23.72 2.21
CA GLY A 5 28.85 25.15 2.51
C GLY A 5 27.50 25.87 2.55
N VAL A 6 26.37 25.14 2.66
CA VAL A 6 25.02 25.71 2.62
C VAL A 6 24.72 26.44 3.94
N ARG A 7 24.52 27.76 3.85
CA ARG A 7 24.11 28.59 4.99
C ARG A 7 22.60 28.75 5.01
N VAL A 8 21.96 28.27 6.07
CA VAL A 8 20.51 28.38 6.26
C VAL A 8 20.22 29.29 7.46
N PRO A 9 19.46 30.39 7.27
CA PRO A 9 19.04 31.24 8.38
C PRO A 9 18.24 30.51 9.46
N ALA A 10 18.46 30.84 10.74
CA ALA A 10 17.78 30.21 11.88
C ALA A 10 16.24 30.24 11.81
N ARG A 11 15.66 31.24 11.12
CA ARG A 11 14.21 31.33 10.88
C ARG A 11 13.61 30.18 10.05
N TYR A 12 14.43 29.38 9.38
CA TYR A 12 13.98 28.18 8.66
C TYR A 12 14.05 26.91 9.52
N LEU A 13 14.47 27.00 10.78
CA LEU A 13 14.39 25.90 11.72
C LEU A 13 12.91 25.56 11.96
N LEU A 14 12.56 24.29 11.76
CA LEU A 14 11.23 23.78 12.07
C LEU A 14 11.19 23.35 13.53
N GLY A 15 10.42 24.08 14.34
CA GLY A 15 10.33 23.85 15.78
C GLY A 15 11.58 24.32 16.54
N GLU A 16 11.91 23.62 17.62
CA GLU A 16 13.05 23.92 18.47
C GLU A 16 14.28 23.07 18.10
N GLU A 17 15.47 23.56 18.43
CA GLU A 17 16.72 22.81 18.24
C GLU A 17 16.65 21.47 19.01
N GLY A 18 17.04 20.37 18.35
CA GLY A 18 16.94 19.02 18.91
C GLY A 18 15.57 18.34 18.79
N ALA A 19 14.51 19.07 18.42
CA ALA A 19 13.16 18.49 18.28
C ALA A 19 12.95 17.66 17.00
N GLY A 20 13.93 17.59 16.10
CA GLY A 20 13.81 17.01 14.77
C GLY A 20 13.30 15.56 14.77
N PHE A 21 13.80 14.71 15.67
CA PHE A 21 13.36 13.32 15.74
C PHE A 21 11.86 13.20 16.04
N ARG A 22 11.36 13.96 17.02
CA ARG A 22 9.95 13.98 17.40
C ARG A 22 9.05 14.49 16.26
N ILE A 23 9.47 15.55 15.57
CA ILE A 23 8.74 16.12 14.43
C ILE A 23 8.66 15.08 13.30
N VAL A 24 9.77 14.43 12.97
CA VAL A 24 9.82 13.40 11.91
C VAL A 24 8.96 12.18 12.28
N MET A 25 9.01 11.72 13.53
CA MET A 25 8.19 10.59 13.98
C MET A 25 6.68 10.88 13.92
N ALA A 26 6.27 12.10 14.27
CA ALA A 26 4.86 12.50 14.14
C ALA A 26 4.39 12.48 12.68
N ASN A 27 5.24 12.92 11.75
CA ASN A 27 4.93 12.91 10.32
C ASN A 27 4.83 11.48 9.74
N PHE A 28 5.69 10.55 10.19
CA PHE A 28 5.74 9.21 9.60
C PHE A 28 4.46 8.41 9.77
N ASN A 29 3.70 8.60 10.84
CA ASN A 29 2.47 7.84 11.02
C ASN A 29 1.40 8.23 9.98
N GLY A 30 1.29 9.53 9.67
CA GLY A 30 0.45 10.02 8.58
C GLY A 30 0.91 9.50 7.21
N GLU A 31 2.23 9.52 6.95
CA GLU A 31 2.81 8.96 5.72
C GLU A 31 2.46 7.47 5.57
N ARG A 32 2.68 6.66 6.60
CA ARG A 32 2.42 5.21 6.59
C ARG A 32 0.94 4.89 6.36
N PHE A 33 0.06 5.62 7.03
CA PHE A 33 -1.37 5.48 6.82
C PHE A 33 -1.78 5.85 5.38
N GLY A 34 -1.27 6.98 4.87
CA GLY A 34 -1.49 7.40 3.49
C GLY A 34 -0.97 6.37 2.47
N MET A 35 0.18 5.75 2.73
CA MET A 35 0.70 4.66 1.90
C MET A 35 -0.19 3.42 1.92
N ALA A 36 -0.78 3.07 3.07
CA ALA A 36 -1.74 1.96 3.15
C ALA A 36 -3.00 2.24 2.33
N ALA A 37 -3.57 3.44 2.45
CA ALA A 37 -4.72 3.86 1.64
C ALA A 37 -4.40 3.89 0.13
N ALA A 38 -3.22 4.38 -0.25
CA ALA A 38 -2.76 4.36 -1.65
C ALA A 38 -2.59 2.92 -2.17
N ALA A 39 -2.01 2.02 -1.37
CA ALA A 39 -1.87 0.60 -1.73
C ALA A 39 -3.23 -0.09 -1.93
N LEU A 40 -4.25 0.26 -1.13
CA LEU A 40 -5.63 -0.18 -1.36
C LEU A 40 -6.17 0.32 -2.72
N GLY A 41 -5.97 1.61 -3.03
CA GLY A 41 -6.36 2.18 -4.32
C GLY A 41 -5.67 1.50 -5.51
N PHE A 42 -4.38 1.20 -5.42
CA PHE A 42 -3.66 0.44 -6.44
C PHE A 42 -4.18 -0.99 -6.59
N SER A 43 -4.55 -1.64 -5.48
CA SER A 43 -5.13 -2.99 -5.50
C SER A 43 -6.46 -3.01 -6.25
N LEU A 44 -7.33 -2.02 -5.99
CA LEU A 44 -8.59 -1.82 -6.70
C LEU A 44 -8.36 -1.60 -8.20
N ALA A 45 -7.41 -0.73 -8.57
CA ALA A 45 -7.08 -0.47 -9.98
C ALA A 45 -6.60 -1.74 -10.72
N CYS A 46 -5.77 -2.57 -10.07
CA CYS A 46 -5.39 -3.88 -10.61
C CYS A 46 -6.57 -4.82 -10.77
N TYR A 47 -7.47 -4.86 -9.79
CA TYR A 47 -8.68 -5.68 -9.84
C TYR A 47 -9.62 -5.27 -10.98
N ASP A 48 -9.88 -3.97 -11.13
CA ASP A 48 -10.78 -3.44 -12.14
C ASP A 48 -10.26 -3.73 -13.57
N GLU A 49 -8.97 -3.50 -13.82
CA GLU A 49 -8.35 -3.82 -15.10
C GLU A 49 -8.42 -5.33 -15.40
N ALA A 50 -8.08 -6.17 -14.42
CA ALA A 50 -8.12 -7.63 -14.56
C ALA A 50 -9.54 -8.15 -14.83
N LEU A 51 -10.54 -7.65 -14.11
CA LEU A 51 -11.94 -8.03 -14.27
C LEU A 51 -12.48 -7.58 -15.64
N ALA A 52 -12.18 -6.33 -16.04
CA ALA A 52 -12.59 -5.80 -17.34
C ALA A 52 -12.00 -6.64 -18.48
N TRP A 53 -10.70 -6.96 -18.42
CA TRP A 53 -10.05 -7.84 -19.38
C TRP A 53 -10.68 -9.24 -19.37
N ALA A 54 -10.90 -9.82 -18.18
CA ALA A 54 -11.40 -11.18 -18.05
C ALA A 54 -12.83 -11.36 -18.58
N ARG A 55 -13.65 -10.30 -18.55
CA ARG A 55 -15.01 -10.28 -19.11
C ARG A 55 -15.02 -10.21 -20.64
N GLN A 56 -13.99 -9.62 -21.25
CA GLN A 56 -13.94 -9.38 -22.70
C GLN A 56 -13.12 -10.44 -23.45
N ARG A 57 -11.97 -10.84 -22.89
CA ARG A 57 -11.04 -11.77 -23.53
C ARG A 57 -11.63 -13.17 -23.57
N LYS A 58 -11.64 -13.80 -24.75
CA LYS A 58 -12.09 -15.19 -24.93
C LYS A 58 -10.93 -16.13 -25.21
N THR A 59 -10.97 -17.30 -24.61
CA THR A 59 -10.07 -18.44 -24.88
C THR A 59 -10.89 -19.73 -24.77
N PHE A 60 -10.58 -20.71 -25.62
CA PHE A 60 -11.24 -22.03 -25.59
C PHE A 60 -12.78 -21.95 -25.58
N GLY A 61 -13.35 -21.04 -26.38
CA GLY A 61 -14.80 -20.92 -26.59
C GLY A 61 -15.57 -20.12 -25.52
N THR A 62 -14.95 -19.63 -24.44
CA THR A 62 -15.60 -18.82 -23.42
C THR A 62 -14.76 -17.61 -23.01
N THR A 63 -15.34 -16.66 -22.28
CA THR A 63 -14.59 -15.53 -21.69
C THR A 63 -13.66 -16.03 -20.59
N LEU A 64 -12.60 -15.30 -20.27
CA LEU A 64 -11.68 -15.71 -19.20
C LEU A 64 -12.41 -15.89 -17.87
N VAL A 65 -13.35 -15.00 -17.54
CA VAL A 65 -14.19 -15.12 -16.33
C VAL A 65 -15.10 -16.37 -16.35
N GLY A 66 -15.32 -16.97 -17.51
CA GLY A 66 -15.98 -18.28 -17.67
C GLY A 66 -15.16 -19.46 -17.14
N HIS A 67 -13.86 -19.30 -16.98
CA HIS A 67 -12.97 -20.33 -16.39
C HIS A 67 -12.92 -20.22 -14.87
N GLN A 68 -13.13 -21.35 -14.17
CA GLN A 68 -13.12 -21.41 -12.70
C GLN A 68 -11.83 -20.84 -12.10
N ALA A 69 -10.67 -21.21 -12.64
CA ALA A 69 -9.38 -20.76 -12.13
C ALA A 69 -9.22 -19.23 -12.17
N VAL A 70 -9.79 -18.56 -13.17
CA VAL A 70 -9.76 -17.08 -13.25
C VAL A 70 -10.70 -16.46 -12.21
N ARG A 71 -11.89 -17.04 -12.01
CA ARG A 71 -12.82 -16.57 -10.95
C ARG A 71 -12.20 -16.68 -9.57
N HIS A 72 -11.50 -17.77 -9.27
CA HIS A 72 -10.84 -17.93 -7.97
C HIS A 72 -9.83 -16.81 -7.71
N LYS A 73 -8.98 -16.50 -8.70
CA LYS A 73 -8.02 -15.38 -8.60
C LYS A 73 -8.71 -14.04 -8.33
N LEU A 74 -9.79 -13.75 -9.07
CA LEU A 74 -10.56 -12.52 -8.87
C LEU A 74 -11.20 -12.46 -7.47
N VAL A 75 -11.71 -13.58 -6.96
CA VAL A 75 -12.26 -13.66 -5.60
C VAL A 75 -11.17 -13.50 -4.54
N ASP A 76 -9.98 -14.10 -4.72
CA ASP A 76 -8.85 -13.95 -3.80
C ASP A 76 -8.37 -12.49 -3.74
N MET A 77 -8.35 -11.79 -4.88
CA MET A 77 -8.06 -10.35 -4.94
C MET A 77 -9.10 -9.56 -4.13
N GLN A 78 -10.40 -9.80 -4.36
CA GLN A 78 -11.47 -9.14 -3.61
C GLN A 78 -11.35 -9.38 -2.11
N MET A 79 -11.10 -10.63 -1.66
CA MET A 79 -10.97 -10.94 -0.23
C MET A 79 -9.89 -10.09 0.46
N ARG A 80 -8.74 -9.90 -0.20
CA ARG A 80 -7.65 -9.09 0.34
C ARG A 80 -7.96 -7.60 0.29
N ILE A 81 -8.59 -7.13 -0.79
CA ILE A 81 -9.05 -5.74 -0.93
C ILE A 81 -10.06 -5.39 0.17
N HIS A 82 -11.09 -6.23 0.37
CA HIS A 82 -12.11 -6.00 1.37
C HIS A 82 -11.57 -6.04 2.80
N SER A 83 -10.67 -6.96 3.12
CA SER A 83 -10.02 -6.98 4.45
C SER A 83 -9.16 -5.74 4.69
N THR A 84 -8.45 -5.27 3.65
CA THR A 84 -7.67 -4.02 3.74
C THR A 84 -8.59 -2.81 3.93
N ALA A 85 -9.65 -2.69 3.13
CA ALA A 85 -10.61 -1.59 3.22
C ALA A 85 -11.31 -1.54 4.58
N ALA A 86 -11.74 -2.69 5.11
CA ALA A 86 -12.36 -2.79 6.43
C ALA A 86 -11.44 -2.37 7.59
N TRP A 87 -10.12 -2.42 7.39
CA TRP A 87 -9.13 -2.00 8.38
C TRP A 87 -8.75 -0.52 8.24
N VAL A 88 -8.67 0.00 7.02
CA VAL A 88 -8.37 1.42 6.76
C VAL A 88 -9.42 2.33 7.41
N GLU A 89 -10.70 2.03 7.22
CA GLU A 89 -11.82 2.89 7.65
C GLU A 89 -11.81 3.23 9.15
N PRO A 90 -11.80 2.28 10.09
CA PRO A 90 -11.79 2.60 11.52
C PRO A 90 -10.51 3.31 11.97
N LEU A 91 -9.36 3.04 11.33
CA LEU A 91 -8.12 3.76 11.64
C LEU A 91 -8.12 5.19 11.12
N ALA A 92 -8.77 5.46 9.99
CA ALA A 92 -9.02 6.81 9.49
C ALA A 92 -9.83 7.62 10.51
N ALA A 93 -10.95 7.06 10.97
CA ALA A 93 -11.82 7.72 11.95
C ALA A 93 -11.09 8.02 13.28
N ARG A 94 -10.24 7.10 13.74
CA ARG A 94 -9.38 7.33 14.92
C ARG A 94 -8.37 8.45 14.67
N ALA A 95 -7.76 8.50 13.48
CA ALA A 95 -6.82 9.55 13.12
C ALA A 95 -7.50 10.93 13.08
N ASP A 96 -8.70 11.02 12.51
CA ASP A 96 -9.50 12.25 12.46
C ASP A 96 -9.90 12.74 13.86
N ALA A 97 -10.13 11.80 14.79
CA ALA A 97 -10.35 12.08 16.21
C ALA A 97 -9.07 12.47 16.98
N GLY A 98 -7.91 12.51 16.31
CA GLY A 98 -6.62 12.87 16.91
C GLY A 98 -5.97 11.75 17.71
N ASP A 99 -6.35 10.49 17.50
CA ASP A 99 -5.73 9.35 18.17
C ASP A 99 -4.26 9.19 17.74
N ALA A 100 -3.36 9.30 18.71
CA ALA A 100 -1.93 9.07 18.55
C ALA A 100 -1.42 8.04 19.58
N SER A 101 -2.31 7.18 20.08
CA SER A 101 -1.98 6.14 21.05
C SER A 101 -0.98 5.12 20.51
N PRO A 102 -0.19 4.45 21.38
CA PRO A 102 0.68 3.34 20.98
C PRO A 102 -0.03 2.29 20.13
N ASP A 103 -1.26 1.91 20.51
CA ASP A 103 -2.06 0.95 19.73
C ASP A 103 -2.37 1.47 18.33
N TRP A 104 -2.80 2.72 18.17
CA TRP A 104 -3.06 3.27 16.84
C TRP A 104 -1.80 3.26 15.96
N VAL A 105 -0.65 3.62 16.53
CA VAL A 105 0.65 3.56 15.82
C VAL A 105 0.98 2.13 15.39
N ALA A 106 0.79 1.15 16.27
CA ALA A 106 1.03 -0.27 15.97
C ALA A 106 0.12 -0.75 14.83
N GLN A 107 -1.17 -0.41 14.90
CA GLN A 107 -2.18 -0.74 13.90
C GLN A 107 -1.84 -0.15 12.53
N VAL A 108 -1.40 1.11 12.46
CA VAL A 108 -0.93 1.74 11.21
C VAL A 108 0.26 0.97 10.62
N CYS A 109 1.21 0.54 11.45
CA CYS A 109 2.38 -0.21 11.00
C CYS A 109 1.99 -1.55 10.36
N VAL A 110 1.14 -2.34 11.03
CA VAL A 110 0.71 -3.64 10.50
C VAL A 110 -0.25 -3.49 9.31
N LEU A 111 -1.10 -2.46 9.30
CA LEU A 111 -1.96 -2.15 8.16
C LEU A 111 -1.13 -1.79 6.91
N LYS A 112 -0.07 -0.98 7.05
CA LYS A 112 0.82 -0.65 5.93
C LYS A 112 1.43 -1.91 5.31
N ASN A 113 1.88 -2.85 6.14
CA ASN A 113 2.38 -4.13 5.65
C ASN A 113 1.28 -4.93 4.94
N HIS A 114 0.13 -5.12 5.57
CA HIS A 114 -1.01 -5.86 4.98
C HIS A 114 -1.49 -5.26 3.66
N ALA A 115 -1.61 -3.94 3.58
CA ALA A 115 -2.06 -3.23 2.40
C ALA A 115 -1.07 -3.34 1.24
N THR A 116 0.24 -3.21 1.52
CA THR A 116 1.28 -3.35 0.47
C THR A 116 1.47 -4.79 0.01
N GLN A 117 1.25 -5.78 0.87
CA GLN A 117 1.19 -7.19 0.48
C GLN A 117 -0.08 -7.52 -0.33
N THR A 118 -1.20 -6.86 -0.01
CA THR A 118 -2.43 -6.94 -0.81
C THR A 118 -2.21 -6.34 -2.21
N MET A 119 -1.57 -5.18 -2.29
CA MET A 119 -1.17 -4.55 -3.56
C MET A 119 -0.26 -5.46 -4.37
N GLN A 120 0.75 -6.07 -3.74
CA GLN A 120 1.64 -7.03 -4.41
C GLN A 120 0.86 -8.18 -5.03
N PHE A 121 -0.02 -8.81 -4.25
CA PHE A 121 -0.83 -9.93 -4.73
C PHE A 121 -1.75 -9.52 -5.87
N CYS A 122 -2.43 -8.38 -5.75
CA CYS A 122 -3.37 -7.92 -6.77
C CYS A 122 -2.65 -7.55 -8.07
N ALA A 123 -1.49 -6.90 -7.99
CA ALA A 123 -0.70 -6.57 -9.17
C ALA A 123 -0.20 -7.83 -9.90
N ASP A 124 0.30 -8.82 -9.14
CA ASP A 124 0.74 -10.10 -9.68
C ASP A 124 -0.39 -10.87 -10.38
N GLN A 125 -1.54 -11.01 -9.71
CA GLN A 125 -2.69 -11.70 -10.29
C GLN A 125 -3.28 -10.97 -11.49
N ALA A 126 -3.30 -9.63 -11.49
CA ALA A 126 -3.76 -8.85 -12.63
C ALA A 126 -2.86 -9.08 -13.85
N VAL A 127 -1.54 -8.96 -13.70
CA VAL A 127 -0.57 -9.27 -14.77
C VAL A 127 -0.79 -10.69 -15.31
N GLN A 128 -0.97 -11.66 -14.41
CA GLN A 128 -1.21 -13.06 -14.79
C GLN A 128 -2.53 -13.26 -15.57
N ILE A 129 -3.61 -12.56 -15.20
CA ILE A 129 -4.92 -12.63 -15.88
C ILE A 129 -4.86 -11.95 -17.26
N LEU A 130 -4.14 -10.84 -17.37
CA LEU A 130 -3.90 -10.15 -18.65
C LEU A 130 -2.98 -10.98 -19.58
N GLY A 131 -2.15 -11.87 -19.02
CA GLY A 131 -1.23 -12.70 -19.76
C GLY A 131 -0.11 -11.87 -20.40
N GLY A 132 0.22 -12.13 -21.67
CA GLY A 132 1.25 -11.37 -22.37
C GLY A 132 1.02 -9.85 -22.36
N MET A 133 -0.24 -9.39 -22.38
CA MET A 133 -0.57 -7.96 -22.29
C MET A 133 -0.19 -7.36 -20.93
N GLY A 134 -0.31 -8.13 -19.85
CA GLY A 134 0.07 -7.69 -18.50
C GLY A 134 1.57 -7.51 -18.32
N PHE A 135 2.39 -8.07 -19.22
CA PHE A 135 3.84 -7.85 -19.24
C PHE A 135 4.24 -6.63 -20.10
N MET A 136 3.37 -6.19 -21.00
CA MET A 136 3.65 -5.06 -21.88
C MET A 136 3.46 -3.75 -21.14
N ARG A 137 4.40 -2.82 -21.34
CA ARG A 137 4.26 -1.44 -20.85
C ARG A 137 3.00 -0.81 -21.42
N GLY A 138 2.30 -0.05 -20.56
CA GLY A 138 1.09 0.70 -20.94
C GLY A 138 -0.18 0.19 -20.27
N THR A 139 -0.17 -1.00 -19.69
CA THR A 139 -1.26 -1.45 -18.80
C THR A 139 -1.07 -0.89 -17.39
N VAL A 140 -2.18 -0.75 -16.67
CA VAL A 140 -2.21 -0.25 -15.31
C VAL A 140 -1.50 -1.22 -14.37
N SER A 141 -1.83 -2.52 -14.48
CA SER A 141 -1.26 -3.59 -13.67
C SER A 141 0.24 -3.78 -13.87
N GLU A 142 0.78 -3.65 -15.09
CA GLU A 142 2.24 -3.70 -15.33
C GLU A 142 2.97 -2.58 -14.57
N ARG A 143 2.45 -1.34 -14.65
CA ARG A 143 3.06 -0.20 -13.96
C ARG A 143 3.02 -0.41 -12.45
N ILE A 144 1.86 -0.79 -11.93
CA ILE A 144 1.68 -1.01 -10.49
C ILE A 144 2.56 -2.17 -10.00
N TYR A 145 2.70 -3.25 -10.77
CA TYR A 145 3.57 -4.38 -10.44
C TYR A 145 5.01 -3.94 -10.16
N ARG A 146 5.55 -3.01 -10.95
CA ARG A 146 6.89 -2.43 -10.71
C ARG A 146 6.92 -1.52 -9.49
N GLU A 147 5.83 -0.82 -9.19
CA GLU A 147 5.74 0.14 -8.08
C GLU A 147 5.60 -0.52 -6.70
N VAL A 148 5.15 -1.78 -6.66
CA VAL A 148 4.98 -2.56 -5.41
C VAL A 148 6.19 -2.43 -4.48
N LYS A 149 7.41 -2.59 -4.99
CA LYS A 149 8.61 -2.57 -4.14
C LYS A 149 8.90 -1.19 -3.54
N VAL A 150 8.58 -0.12 -4.24
CA VAL A 150 8.68 1.24 -3.68
C VAL A 150 7.74 1.39 -2.49
N MET A 151 6.50 0.88 -2.60
CA MET A 151 5.52 0.95 -1.52
C MET A 151 5.89 0.05 -0.33
N MET A 152 6.46 -1.13 -0.57
CA MET A 152 6.91 -2.03 0.50
C MET A 152 8.13 -1.49 1.27
N ILE A 153 9.03 -0.76 0.60
CA ILE A 153 10.27 -0.25 1.19
C ILE A 153 10.06 1.15 1.81
N GLY A 154 9.32 2.04 1.14
CA GLY A 154 9.05 3.41 1.59
C GLY A 154 8.22 3.47 2.87
N GLY A 155 8.29 4.59 3.59
CA GLY A 155 7.60 4.80 4.88
C GLY A 155 8.05 3.87 6.02
N GLY A 156 9.04 3.01 5.76
CA GLY A 156 9.53 1.96 6.65
C GLY A 156 9.31 0.58 6.03
N ALA A 157 10.38 -0.20 5.90
CA ALA A 157 10.32 -1.57 5.40
C ALA A 157 9.51 -2.49 6.32
N GLU A 158 9.03 -3.62 5.81
CA GLU A 158 8.12 -4.49 6.54
C GLU A 158 8.63 -4.90 7.93
N ASP A 159 9.90 -5.27 8.04
CA ASP A 159 10.47 -5.74 9.31
C ASP A 159 10.66 -4.59 10.31
N ILE A 160 10.89 -3.36 9.82
CA ILE A 160 10.90 -2.16 10.65
C ILE A 160 9.50 -1.86 11.19
N MET A 161 8.46 -2.05 10.36
CA MET A 161 7.07 -1.88 10.81
C MET A 161 6.67 -2.94 11.84
N LYS A 162 7.12 -4.18 11.67
CA LYS A 162 6.89 -5.25 12.65
C LYS A 162 7.58 -4.95 13.99
N ASP A 163 8.84 -4.52 13.97
CA ASP A 163 9.60 -4.15 15.17
C ASP A 163 8.95 -2.96 15.90
N LEU A 164 8.52 -1.92 15.14
CA LEU A 164 7.81 -0.79 15.73
C LEU A 164 6.47 -1.21 16.33
N ALA A 165 5.66 -2.00 15.63
CA ALA A 165 4.39 -2.49 16.15
C ALA A 165 4.57 -3.33 17.42
N ALA A 166 5.57 -4.23 17.44
CA ALA A 166 5.89 -5.04 18.60
C ALA A 166 6.21 -4.18 19.83
N ARG A 167 7.05 -3.15 19.67
CA ARG A 167 7.37 -2.21 20.75
C ARG A 167 6.15 -1.43 21.25
N GLN A 168 5.27 -0.99 20.36
CA GLN A 168 4.07 -0.24 20.74
C GLN A 168 3.04 -1.11 21.47
N TRP A 169 2.96 -2.42 21.16
CA TRP A 169 2.13 -3.38 21.88
C TRP A 169 2.79 -3.97 23.13
N GLY A 170 4.09 -3.74 23.35
CA GLY A 170 4.83 -4.28 24.50
C GLY A 170 5.14 -5.77 24.39
N LEU A 171 5.34 -6.29 23.17
CA LEU A 171 5.74 -7.66 22.88
C LEU A 171 7.25 -7.88 23.04
#